data_AF-A0A6C0BXG3-F1
#
_entry.id   AF-A0A6C0BXG3-F1
#
_cell.length_a   1.000
_cell.length_b   1.000
_cell.length_c   1.000
_cell.angle_alpha   90.00
_cell.angle_beta   90.00
_cell.angle_gamma   90.00
#
_symmetry.space_group_name_H-M   'P 1'
#
loop_
_entity.id
_entity.type
_entity.pdbx_description
1 polymer ?
#
loop_
_entity_poly.entity_id
_entity_poly.type
_entity_poly.pdbx_seq_one_letter_code
_entity_poly.pdbx_strand_id
1 'polypeptide(L)'
;MKKCCKCKIEKPLEKYGKLNKSPDGLRYDCKDCRNEYNIQNREKIKSKNECYYKENKESLLVKNKLYRNENKENISNQRKEYRNREDIKEHIKYKNKEYLPIRKEKIKEKRISNLNFKISEILRSKIHKMLKNQKTSYAKYIGCDIEWFKKWLEFRFDKNMNWDNFGSYWQIDHILPINLFDFTKESNIMICFHWTNLQPLESTENRKKSNKLKLHYYYNNIVNVYRFNKLNNTNLGYQIVNESLRWLRLELRYGKNPSYDNTEKVFEIDNPQPSL
;
A
#
# COMPACT_ATOMS: atom_id res chain seq x y z
N MET A 1 17.02 53.45 21.13
CA MET A 1 15.67 53.92 20.73
C MET A 1 15.71 54.32 19.26
N LYS A 2 14.59 54.26 18.52
CA LYS A 2 14.50 54.72 17.12
C LYS A 2 13.17 55.46 16.92
N LYS A 3 13.17 56.54 16.14
CA LYS A 3 11.95 57.29 15.80
C LYS A 3 11.26 56.68 14.58
N CYS A 4 9.97 56.36 14.70
CA CYS A 4 9.20 55.80 13.59
C CYS A 4 8.95 56.86 12.51
N CYS A 5 9.20 56.55 11.25
CA CYS A 5 8.96 57.50 10.15
C CYS A 5 7.46 57.77 9.89
N LYS A 6 6.55 56.91 10.36
CA LYS A 6 5.09 57.01 10.18
C LYS A 6 4.40 57.73 11.34
N CYS A 7 4.40 57.12 12.54
CA CYS A 7 3.74 57.74 13.70
C CYS A 7 4.61 58.79 14.42
N LYS A 8 5.87 58.99 14.01
CA LYS A 8 6.82 59.95 14.58
C LYS A 8 7.14 59.77 16.08
N ILE A 9 6.72 58.67 16.69
CA ILE A 9 7.03 58.31 18.09
C ILE A 9 8.36 57.55 18.16
N GLU A 10 9.13 57.79 19.21
CA GLU A 10 10.33 57.00 19.55
C GLU A 10 9.95 55.69 20.25
N LYS A 11 10.45 54.56 19.73
CA LYS A 11 10.18 53.22 20.26
C LYS A 11 11.47 52.41 20.42
N PRO A 12 11.46 51.35 21.26
CA PRO A 12 12.57 50.39 21.36
C PRO A 12 12.86 49.71 20.03
N LEU A 13 14.12 49.30 19.80
CA LEU A 13 14.57 48.69 18.54
C LEU A 13 13.82 47.40 18.19
N GLU A 14 13.40 46.62 19.20
CA GLU A 14 12.60 45.40 19.05
C GLU A 14 11.23 45.62 18.39
N LYS A 15 10.73 46.86 18.44
CA LYS A 15 9.46 47.25 17.79
C LYS A 15 9.63 47.55 16.31
N TYR A 16 10.83 47.35 15.74
CA TYR A 16 11.11 47.48 14.31
C TYR A 16 11.41 46.11 13.70
N GLY A 17 10.94 45.90 12.47
CA GLY A 17 11.27 44.69 11.71
C GLY A 17 12.69 44.77 11.15
N LYS A 18 13.25 43.63 10.74
CA LYS A 18 14.54 43.59 10.06
C LYS A 18 14.42 44.12 8.62
N LEU A 19 15.40 44.89 8.18
CA LEU A 19 15.58 45.32 6.81
C LEU A 19 17.07 45.32 6.48
N ASN A 20 17.56 44.23 5.90
CA ASN A 20 19.00 44.02 5.67
C ASN A 20 19.67 45.10 4.78
N LYS A 21 18.88 45.91 4.07
CA LYS A 21 19.36 47.02 3.24
C LYS A 21 19.47 48.36 3.97
N SER A 22 18.95 48.47 5.20
CA SER A 22 19.09 49.73 5.95
C SER A 22 20.43 49.75 6.71
N PRO A 23 20.98 50.95 6.98
CA PRO A 23 22.27 51.09 7.67
C PRO A 23 22.32 50.40 9.04
N ASP A 24 21.20 50.38 9.76
CA ASP A 24 21.07 49.77 11.09
C ASP A 24 20.42 48.37 11.06
N GLY A 25 20.15 47.83 9.87
CA GLY A 25 19.47 46.55 9.68
C GLY A 25 18.00 46.53 10.13
N LEU A 26 17.43 47.69 10.50
CA LEU A 26 16.06 47.84 10.96
C LEU A 26 15.20 48.72 10.03
N ARG A 27 13.93 48.35 9.92
CA ARG A 27 12.90 49.13 9.22
C ARG A 27 12.78 50.56 9.77
N TYR A 28 12.33 51.48 8.93
CA TYR A 28 12.08 52.88 9.31
C TYR A 28 10.70 53.07 9.97
N ASP A 29 9.73 52.21 9.62
CA ASP A 29 8.41 52.12 10.22
C ASP A 29 8.38 51.07 11.35
N CYS A 30 7.63 51.35 12.42
CA CYS A 30 7.46 50.39 13.50
C CYS A 30 6.49 49.28 13.11
N LYS A 31 6.52 48.14 13.83
CA LYS A 31 5.68 46.97 13.60
C LYS A 31 4.19 47.30 13.60
N ASP A 32 3.75 48.21 14.49
CA ASP A 32 2.34 48.59 14.61
C ASP A 32 1.84 49.31 13.35
N CYS A 33 2.54 50.37 12.93
CA CYS A 33 2.23 51.11 11.69
C CYS A 33 2.28 50.20 10.45
N ARG A 34 3.20 49.20 10.46
CA ARG A 34 3.28 48.23 9.37
C ARG A 34 2.11 47.27 9.37
N ASN A 35 1.67 46.82 10.55
CA ASN A 35 0.51 45.95 10.68
C ASN A 35 -0.76 46.67 10.21
N GLU A 36 -0.95 47.91 10.63
CA GLU A 36 -2.06 48.76 10.20
C GLU A 36 -2.07 48.94 8.68
N TYR A 37 -0.92 49.26 8.08
CA TYR A 37 -0.77 49.32 6.63
C TYR A 37 -1.16 48.01 5.94
N ASN A 38 -0.73 46.86 6.47
CA ASN A 38 -1.05 45.55 5.91
C ASN A 38 -2.55 45.23 6.02
N ILE A 39 -3.21 45.64 7.11
CA ILE A 39 -4.65 45.47 7.30
C ILE A 39 -5.42 46.32 6.28
N GLN A 40 -5.10 47.61 6.17
CA GLN A 40 -5.75 48.53 5.24
C GLN A 40 -5.55 48.12 3.77
N ASN A 41 -4.43 47.48 3.43
CA ASN A 41 -4.10 47.08 2.06
C ASN A 41 -4.23 45.57 1.82
N ARG A 42 -4.90 44.84 2.71
CA ARG A 42 -4.92 43.37 2.70
C ARG A 42 -5.33 42.79 1.35
N GLU A 43 -6.44 43.27 0.79
CA GLU A 43 -6.97 42.78 -0.50
C GLU A 43 -6.04 43.12 -1.66
N LYS A 44 -5.49 44.34 -1.69
CA LYS A 44 -4.53 44.77 -2.72
C LYS A 44 -3.24 43.94 -2.68
N ILE A 45 -2.73 43.66 -1.47
CA ILE A 45 -1.54 42.82 -1.28
C ILE A 45 -1.84 41.38 -1.72
N LYS A 46 -3.00 40.84 -1.33
CA LYS A 46 -3.44 39.50 -1.70
C LYS A 46 -3.54 39.34 -3.21
N SER A 47 -4.28 40.23 -3.88
CA SER A 47 -4.44 40.22 -5.34
C SER A 47 -3.11 40.33 -6.08
N LYS A 48 -2.22 41.23 -5.63
CA LYS A 48 -0.86 41.33 -6.19
C LYS A 48 -0.06 40.04 -6.03
N ASN A 49 -0.09 39.42 -4.85
CA ASN A 49 0.62 38.16 -4.60
C ASN A 49 0.04 37.01 -5.42
N GLU A 50 -1.28 36.98 -5.63
CA GLU A 50 -1.93 36.00 -6.48
C GLU A 50 -1.52 36.15 -7.95
N CYS A 51 -1.50 37.38 -8.50
CA CYS A 51 -0.99 37.61 -9.86
C CYS A 51 0.47 37.18 -9.98
N TYR A 52 1.33 37.59 -9.04
CA TYR A 52 2.73 37.19 -9.03
C TYR A 52 2.89 35.66 -9.01
N TYR A 53 2.13 34.97 -8.14
CA TYR A 53 2.18 33.51 -8.07
C TYR A 53 1.70 32.86 -9.37
N LYS A 54 0.61 33.36 -9.97
CA LYS A 54 0.09 32.84 -11.25
C LYS A 54 1.11 32.98 -12.38
N GLU A 55 1.68 34.18 -12.54
CA GLU A 55 2.68 34.50 -13.57
C GLU A 55 3.97 33.69 -13.38
N ASN A 56 4.36 33.40 -12.14
CA ASN A 56 5.65 32.75 -11.84
C ASN A 56 5.50 31.28 -11.39
N LYS A 57 4.31 30.69 -11.49
CA LYS A 57 3.97 29.39 -10.88
C LYS A 57 4.97 28.31 -11.27
N GLU A 58 5.23 28.16 -12.56
CA GLU A 58 6.12 27.11 -13.08
C GLU A 58 7.56 27.30 -12.60
N SER A 59 8.10 28.52 -12.73
CA SER A 59 9.45 28.86 -12.24
C SER A 59 9.60 28.61 -10.74
N LEU A 60 8.59 29.00 -9.94
CA LEU A 60 8.57 28.78 -8.50
C LEU A 60 8.53 27.29 -8.15
N LEU A 61 7.73 26.48 -8.87
CA LEU A 61 7.68 25.04 -8.65
C LEU A 61 9.01 24.35 -8.96
N VAL A 62 9.67 24.73 -10.05
CA VAL A 62 11.01 24.23 -10.40
C VAL A 62 12.03 24.61 -9.33
N LYS A 63 12.11 25.89 -8.96
CA LYS A 63 13.02 26.38 -7.90
C LYS A 63 12.78 25.66 -6.58
N ASN A 64 11.51 25.50 -6.18
CA ASN A 64 11.16 24.80 -4.95
C ASN A 64 11.53 23.31 -4.99
N LYS A 65 11.41 22.66 -6.15
CA LYS A 65 11.85 21.26 -6.34
C LYS A 65 13.36 21.13 -6.21
N LEU A 66 14.13 22.03 -6.86
CA LEU A 66 15.60 22.07 -6.74
C LEU A 66 16.01 22.28 -5.28
N TYR A 67 15.46 23.30 -4.62
CA TYR A 67 15.74 23.57 -3.21
C TYR A 67 15.44 22.35 -2.31
N ARG A 68 14.29 21.70 -2.49
CA ARG A 68 13.92 20.48 -1.73
C ARG A 68 14.89 19.33 -1.96
N ASN A 69 15.42 19.19 -3.18
CA ASN A 69 16.38 18.14 -3.53
C ASN A 69 17.75 18.43 -2.92
N GLU A 70 18.26 19.66 -3.11
CA GLU A 70 19.55 20.11 -2.57
C GLU A 70 19.58 20.08 -1.03
N ASN A 71 18.46 20.43 -0.39
CA ASN A 71 18.37 20.51 1.07
C ASN A 71 17.65 19.30 1.69
N LYS A 72 17.49 18.20 0.96
CA LYS A 72 16.72 17.03 1.38
C LYS A 72 17.15 16.50 2.75
N GLU A 73 18.46 16.42 2.97
CA GLU A 73 19.04 15.91 4.21
C GLU A 73 18.82 16.87 5.38
N ASN A 74 19.15 18.15 5.20
CA ASN A 74 18.92 19.19 6.21
C ASN A 74 17.45 19.27 6.64
N ILE A 75 16.53 19.25 5.67
CA ILE A 75 15.08 19.24 5.93
C ILE A 75 14.67 17.97 6.69
N SER A 76 15.24 16.82 6.34
CA SER A 76 14.99 15.55 7.03
C SER A 76 15.46 15.60 8.48
N ASN A 77 16.68 16.10 8.72
CA ASN A 77 17.28 16.20 10.06
C ASN A 77 16.50 17.18 10.94
N GLN A 78 16.18 18.38 10.43
CA GLN A 78 15.37 19.35 11.15
C GLN A 78 13.98 18.78 11.53
N ARG A 79 13.35 18.01 10.63
CA ARG A 79 12.07 17.34 10.91
C ARG A 79 12.19 16.26 11.97
N LYS A 80 13.30 15.49 11.97
CA LYS A 80 13.59 14.48 12.99
C LYS A 80 13.79 15.15 14.36
N GLU A 81 14.62 16.18 14.42
CA GLU A 81 14.87 16.94 15.65
C GLU A 81 13.57 17.52 16.22
N TYR A 82 12.77 18.19 15.40
CA TYR A 82 11.48 18.74 15.83
C TYR A 82 10.53 17.65 16.37
N ARG A 83 10.41 16.51 15.69
CA ARG A 83 9.57 15.39 16.14
C ARG A 83 10.09 14.71 17.41
N ASN A 84 11.39 14.81 17.67
CA ASN A 84 12.04 14.20 18.82
C ASN A 84 11.99 15.07 20.09
N ARG A 85 11.53 16.31 19.98
CA ARG A 85 11.28 17.16 21.15
C ARG A 85 10.17 16.56 22.02
N GLU A 86 10.33 16.65 23.33
CA GLU A 86 9.47 15.92 24.27
C GLU A 86 8.04 16.48 24.28
N ASP A 87 7.88 17.80 24.21
CA ASP A 87 6.61 18.51 24.05
C ASP A 87 5.84 18.04 22.81
N ILE A 88 6.56 17.86 21.69
CA ILE A 88 5.97 17.39 20.43
C ILE A 88 5.57 15.91 20.51
N LYS A 89 6.40 15.06 21.11
CA LYS A 89 6.05 13.63 21.31
C LYS A 89 4.81 13.49 22.18
N GLU A 90 4.73 14.24 23.28
CA GLU A 90 3.58 14.24 24.18
C GLU A 90 2.32 14.75 23.48
N HIS A 91 2.44 15.85 22.74
CA HIS A 91 1.35 16.38 21.92
C HIS A 91 0.84 15.35 20.91
N ILE A 92 1.73 14.67 20.18
CA ILE A 92 1.38 13.61 19.23
C ILE A 92 0.69 12.45 19.94
N LYS A 93 1.20 12.02 21.11
CA LYS A 93 0.61 10.94 21.90
C LYS A 93 -0.81 11.28 22.34
N TYR A 94 -1.02 12.49 22.87
CA TYR A 94 -2.33 12.98 23.27
C TYR A 94 -3.28 13.05 22.07
N LYS A 95 -2.87 13.66 20.95
CA LYS A 95 -3.69 13.76 19.74
C LYS A 95 -4.00 12.41 19.10
N ASN A 96 -3.08 11.46 19.17
CA ASN A 96 -3.34 10.11 18.71
C ASN A 96 -4.41 9.40 19.56
N LYS A 97 -4.51 9.65 20.87
CA LYS A 97 -5.60 9.08 21.68
C LYS A 97 -6.98 9.54 21.18
N GLU A 98 -7.12 10.82 20.83
CA GLU A 98 -8.36 11.37 20.26
C GLU A 98 -8.62 10.87 18.83
N TYR A 99 -7.59 10.81 18.00
CA TYR A 99 -7.72 10.51 16.57
C TYR A 99 -7.87 9.02 16.25
N LEU A 100 -7.25 8.13 17.04
CA LEU A 100 -7.26 6.69 16.77
C LEU A 100 -8.67 6.07 16.73
N PRO A 101 -9.60 6.37 17.67
CA PRO A 101 -10.98 5.89 17.60
C PRO A 101 -11.68 6.32 16.30
N ILE A 102 -11.61 7.61 15.97
CA ILE A 102 -12.20 8.19 14.74
C ILE A 102 -11.64 7.50 13.50
N ARG A 103 -10.32 7.27 13.47
CA ARG A 103 -9.67 6.57 12.36
C ARG A 103 -10.15 5.12 12.25
N LYS A 104 -10.29 4.40 13.36
CA LYS A 104 -10.78 3.01 13.36
C LYS A 104 -12.20 2.92 12.81
N GLU A 105 -13.06 3.84 13.22
CA GLU A 105 -14.45 3.93 12.75
C GLU A 105 -14.51 4.22 11.24
N LYS A 106 -13.79 5.23 10.76
CA LYS A 106 -13.70 5.54 9.32
C LYS A 106 -13.19 4.37 8.49
N ILE A 107 -12.22 3.60 9.00
CA ILE A 107 -11.73 2.40 8.32
C ILE A 107 -12.81 1.31 8.30
N LYS A 108 -13.54 1.12 9.39
CA LYS A 108 -14.66 0.16 9.47
C LYS A 108 -15.74 0.51 8.45
N GLU A 109 -16.17 1.77 8.39
CA GLU A 109 -17.13 2.27 7.40
C GLU A 109 -16.62 2.04 5.97
N LYS A 110 -15.35 2.38 5.71
CA LYS A 110 -14.75 2.19 4.38
C LYS A 110 -14.67 0.72 3.95
N ARG A 111 -14.48 -0.22 4.88
CA ARG A 111 -14.52 -1.67 4.57
C ARG A 111 -15.92 -2.14 4.19
N ILE A 112 -16.96 -1.50 4.73
CA ILE A 112 -18.35 -1.81 4.41
C ILE A 112 -18.73 -1.19 3.06
N SER A 113 -18.43 0.09 2.86
CA SER A 113 -18.84 0.83 1.66
C SER A 113 -17.99 0.56 0.42
N ASN A 114 -16.75 0.10 0.58
CA ASN A 114 -15.82 -0.08 -0.52
C ASN A 114 -15.20 -1.48 -0.53
N LEU A 115 -15.77 -2.36 -1.35
CA LEU A 115 -15.31 -3.74 -1.54
C LEU A 115 -13.86 -3.80 -2.03
N ASN A 116 -13.48 -2.95 -3.00
CA ASN A 116 -12.12 -2.89 -3.54
C ASN A 116 -11.09 -2.57 -2.45
N PHE A 117 -11.45 -1.67 -1.51
CA PHE A 117 -10.63 -1.36 -0.34
C PHE A 117 -10.52 -2.57 0.60
N LYS A 118 -11.64 -3.24 0.92
CA LYS A 118 -11.67 -4.43 1.79
C LYS A 118 -10.76 -5.54 1.25
N ILE A 119 -10.91 -5.90 -0.02
CA ILE A 119 -10.08 -6.94 -0.67
C ILE A 119 -8.61 -6.54 -0.66
N SER A 120 -8.30 -5.31 -1.11
CA SER A 120 -6.92 -4.82 -1.17
C SER A 120 -6.25 -4.79 0.20
N GLU A 121 -6.98 -4.43 1.26
CA GLU A 121 -6.47 -4.40 2.62
C GLU A 121 -6.13 -5.80 3.13
N ILE A 122 -7.02 -6.78 2.91
CA ILE A 122 -6.79 -8.19 3.31
C ILE A 122 -5.52 -8.73 2.65
N LEU A 123 -5.41 -8.58 1.34
CA LEU A 123 -4.27 -9.08 0.56
C LEU A 123 -2.97 -8.37 0.96
N ARG A 124 -3.00 -7.04 1.04
CA ARG A 124 -1.83 -6.24 1.44
C ARG A 124 -1.38 -6.58 2.85
N SER A 125 -2.31 -6.72 3.79
CA SER A 125 -1.98 -7.09 5.17
C SER A 125 -1.33 -8.48 5.23
N LYS A 126 -1.82 -9.44 4.45
CA LYS A 126 -1.25 -10.79 4.40
C LYS A 126 0.16 -10.78 3.80
N ILE A 127 0.34 -10.15 2.64
CA ILE A 127 1.64 -10.02 1.97
C ILE A 127 2.65 -9.31 2.88
N HIS A 128 2.26 -8.19 3.50
CA HIS A 128 3.15 -7.45 4.41
C HIS A 128 3.57 -8.26 5.62
N LYS A 129 2.65 -9.07 6.19
CA LYS A 129 2.95 -9.96 7.31
C LYS A 129 3.97 -11.04 6.92
N MET A 130 3.89 -11.57 5.70
CA MET A 130 4.77 -12.64 5.22
C MET A 130 6.13 -12.14 4.75
N LEU A 131 6.19 -10.97 4.11
CA LEU A 131 7.42 -10.39 3.55
C LEU A 131 8.05 -9.33 4.48
N LYS A 132 8.02 -9.59 5.79
CA LYS A 132 8.48 -8.66 6.82
C LYS A 132 9.85 -8.07 6.44
N ASN A 133 10.02 -6.76 6.64
CA ASN A 133 11.25 -5.99 6.31
C ASN A 133 11.56 -5.81 4.82
N GLN A 134 10.74 -6.33 3.90
CA GLN A 134 10.88 -6.06 2.47
C GLN A 134 9.90 -4.97 2.01
N LYS A 135 10.27 -4.23 0.97
CA LYS A 135 9.32 -3.34 0.28
C LYS A 135 8.28 -4.22 -0.41
N THR A 136 7.02 -4.03 -0.07
CA THR A 136 5.92 -4.85 -0.60
C THR A 136 5.05 -4.04 -1.57
N SER A 137 4.62 -4.69 -2.64
CA SER A 137 3.60 -4.16 -3.55
C SER A 137 2.55 -5.24 -3.79
N TYR A 138 1.37 -5.08 -3.21
CA TYR A 138 0.28 -6.04 -3.40
C TYR A 138 -0.08 -6.21 -4.88
N ALA A 139 -0.08 -5.11 -5.64
CA ALA A 139 -0.40 -5.11 -7.06
C ALA A 139 0.63 -5.90 -7.89
N LYS A 140 1.91 -5.85 -7.50
CA LYS A 140 2.97 -6.64 -8.14
C LYS A 140 2.71 -8.14 -8.00
N TYR A 141 2.40 -8.59 -6.78
CA TYR A 141 2.33 -10.03 -6.48
C TYR A 141 0.99 -10.67 -6.85
N ILE A 142 -0.11 -9.92 -6.81
CA ILE A 142 -1.42 -10.42 -7.23
C ILE A 142 -1.43 -10.76 -8.73
N GLY A 143 -0.70 -10.00 -9.56
CA GLY A 143 -0.55 -10.27 -10.99
C GLY A 143 -1.78 -9.96 -11.85
N CYS A 144 -2.75 -9.22 -11.31
CA CYS A 144 -3.91 -8.70 -12.02
C CYS A 144 -4.45 -7.44 -11.34
N ASP A 145 -5.33 -6.70 -12.01
CA ASP A 145 -6.07 -5.61 -11.39
C ASP A 145 -7.21 -6.12 -10.49
N ILE A 146 -7.80 -5.22 -9.69
CA ILE A 146 -8.83 -5.59 -8.71
C ILE A 146 -10.13 -6.05 -9.38
N GLU A 147 -10.48 -5.53 -10.57
CA GLU A 147 -11.69 -5.91 -11.27
C GLU A 147 -11.55 -7.32 -11.86
N TRP A 148 -10.38 -7.64 -12.43
CA TRP A 148 -10.03 -9.00 -12.83
C TRP A 148 -10.11 -9.97 -11.66
N PHE A 149 -9.53 -9.59 -10.51
CA PHE A 149 -9.53 -10.46 -9.33
C PHE A 149 -10.94 -10.73 -8.80
N LYS A 150 -11.84 -9.73 -8.82
CA LYS A 150 -13.25 -9.94 -8.44
C LYS A 150 -13.95 -10.91 -9.38
N LYS A 151 -13.80 -10.74 -10.71
CA LYS A 151 -14.36 -11.67 -11.70
C LYS A 151 -13.86 -13.10 -11.50
N TRP A 152 -12.58 -13.27 -11.17
CA TRP A 152 -12.01 -14.58 -10.86
C TRP A 152 -12.66 -15.22 -9.62
N LEU A 153 -12.85 -14.45 -8.54
CA LEU A 153 -13.52 -14.94 -7.34
C LEU A 153 -14.99 -15.29 -7.61
N GLU A 154 -15.72 -14.44 -8.33
CA GLU A 154 -17.12 -14.67 -8.73
C GLU A 154 -17.28 -15.91 -9.60
N PHE A 155 -16.38 -16.12 -10.56
CA PHE A 155 -16.36 -17.34 -11.39
C PHE A 155 -16.21 -18.63 -10.56
N ARG A 156 -15.67 -18.51 -9.35
CA ARG A 156 -15.40 -19.61 -8.43
C ARG A 156 -16.41 -19.73 -7.29
N PHE A 157 -17.41 -18.84 -7.21
CA PHE A 157 -18.45 -18.92 -6.20
C PHE A 157 -19.30 -20.18 -6.36
N ASP A 158 -19.68 -20.75 -5.21
CA ASP A 158 -20.76 -21.72 -5.16
C ASP A 158 -22.12 -21.00 -5.05
N LYS A 159 -23.21 -21.77 -4.99
CA LYS A 159 -24.58 -21.27 -4.85
C LYS A 159 -24.84 -20.45 -3.57
N ASN A 160 -23.99 -20.57 -2.56
CA ASN A 160 -24.11 -19.93 -1.26
C ASN A 160 -23.15 -18.73 -1.10
N MET A 161 -22.21 -18.50 -2.02
CA MET A 161 -21.22 -17.43 -1.94
C MET A 161 -21.68 -16.16 -2.69
N ASN A 162 -21.54 -15.01 -2.03
CA ASN A 162 -21.72 -13.69 -2.64
C ASN A 162 -20.86 -12.64 -1.92
N TRP A 163 -20.82 -11.40 -2.41
CA TRP A 163 -19.99 -10.37 -1.78
C TRP A 163 -20.48 -9.91 -0.40
N ASP A 164 -21.78 -10.00 -0.12
CA ASP A 164 -22.37 -9.58 1.14
C ASP A 164 -21.93 -10.50 2.30
N ASN A 165 -21.75 -11.79 2.01
CA ASN A 165 -21.26 -12.77 2.98
C ASN A 165 -19.73 -12.99 2.93
N PHE A 166 -18.98 -12.11 2.26
CA PHE A 166 -17.51 -12.14 2.25
C PHE A 166 -16.94 -11.81 3.64
N GLY A 167 -16.18 -12.75 4.20
CA GLY A 167 -15.54 -12.66 5.51
C GLY A 167 -16.38 -13.24 6.65
N SER A 168 -17.68 -13.43 6.45
CA SER A 168 -18.58 -14.12 7.39
C SER A 168 -18.81 -15.57 6.97
N TYR A 169 -19.21 -15.82 5.72
CA TYR A 169 -19.42 -17.16 5.17
C TYR A 169 -18.15 -17.70 4.52
N TRP A 170 -17.54 -16.96 3.59
CA TRP A 170 -16.34 -17.41 2.86
C TRP A 170 -15.17 -16.43 2.99
N GLN A 171 -13.96 -16.92 2.72
CA GLN A 171 -12.70 -16.16 2.79
C GLN A 171 -11.82 -16.46 1.58
N ILE A 172 -10.81 -15.61 1.34
CA ILE A 172 -9.80 -15.86 0.31
C ILE A 172 -8.77 -16.86 0.87
N ASP A 173 -8.73 -18.05 0.30
CA ASP A 173 -7.80 -19.13 0.62
C ASP A 173 -6.67 -19.23 -0.42
N HIS A 174 -5.53 -19.78 0.00
CA HIS A 174 -4.42 -20.14 -0.89
C HIS A 174 -4.50 -21.63 -1.24
N ILE A 175 -4.59 -21.95 -2.51
CA ILE A 175 -4.74 -23.32 -3.01
C ILE A 175 -3.51 -24.14 -2.68
N LEU A 176 -2.33 -23.62 -3.02
CA LEU A 176 -1.04 -24.01 -2.47
C LEU A 176 -0.84 -23.28 -1.14
N PRO A 177 -0.80 -23.99 0.00
CA PRO A 177 -0.67 -23.37 1.31
C PRO A 177 0.60 -22.52 1.46
N ILE A 178 0.44 -21.35 2.07
CA ILE A 178 1.52 -20.36 2.28
C ILE A 178 2.76 -20.95 2.97
N ASN A 179 2.56 -21.87 3.92
CA ASN A 179 3.63 -22.46 4.71
C ASN A 179 4.54 -23.41 3.91
N LEU A 180 4.21 -23.72 2.65
CA LEU A 180 5.07 -24.51 1.78
C LEU A 180 6.14 -23.67 1.08
N PHE A 181 6.01 -22.34 1.10
CA PHE A 181 6.87 -21.45 0.34
C PHE A 181 8.02 -20.88 1.17
N ASP A 182 9.22 -20.93 0.61
CA ASP A 182 10.38 -20.18 1.08
C ASP A 182 10.37 -18.77 0.45
N PHE A 183 10.11 -17.73 1.25
CA PHE A 183 10.03 -16.34 0.80
C PHE A 183 11.39 -15.63 0.67
N THR A 184 12.51 -16.34 0.78
CA THR A 184 13.80 -15.80 0.32
C THR A 184 13.89 -15.76 -1.21
N LYS A 185 13.10 -16.59 -1.91
CA LYS A 185 13.05 -16.68 -3.37
C LYS A 185 11.90 -15.85 -3.93
N GLU A 186 12.19 -14.92 -4.83
CA GLU A 186 11.16 -14.06 -5.43
C GLU A 186 10.10 -14.84 -6.22
N SER A 187 10.49 -15.90 -6.93
CA SER A 187 9.56 -16.79 -7.64
C SER A 187 8.50 -17.40 -6.71
N ASN A 188 8.88 -17.81 -5.51
CA ASN A 188 7.96 -18.35 -4.51
C ASN A 188 6.95 -17.30 -4.04
N ILE A 189 7.39 -16.05 -3.87
CA ILE A 189 6.51 -14.93 -3.52
C ILE A 189 5.47 -14.70 -4.63
N MET A 190 5.94 -14.69 -5.89
CA MET A 190 5.08 -14.52 -7.06
C MET A 190 4.05 -15.65 -7.13
N ILE A 191 4.47 -16.91 -7.09
CA ILE A 191 3.56 -18.07 -7.15
C ILE A 191 2.54 -18.05 -6.00
N CYS A 192 3.00 -17.79 -4.77
CA CYS A 192 2.16 -17.89 -3.59
C CYS A 192 1.01 -16.87 -3.59
N PHE A 193 1.28 -15.61 -3.93
CA PHE A 193 0.30 -14.52 -3.82
C PHE A 193 -0.42 -14.16 -5.12
N HIS A 194 -0.06 -14.81 -6.23
CA HIS A 194 -0.71 -14.58 -7.52
C HIS A 194 -2.17 -15.04 -7.50
N TRP A 195 -3.03 -14.34 -8.25
CA TRP A 195 -4.47 -14.60 -8.26
C TRP A 195 -4.83 -16.04 -8.63
N THR A 196 -4.01 -16.71 -9.45
CA THR A 196 -4.22 -18.11 -9.84
C THR A 196 -4.05 -19.08 -8.67
N ASN A 197 -3.38 -18.69 -7.58
CA ASN A 197 -3.26 -19.49 -6.36
C ASN A 197 -4.31 -19.11 -5.30
N LEU A 198 -5.19 -18.15 -5.59
CA LEU A 198 -6.20 -17.67 -4.66
C LEU A 198 -7.59 -18.17 -5.06
N GLN A 199 -8.41 -18.55 -4.08
CA GLN A 199 -9.79 -18.99 -4.31
C GLN A 199 -10.73 -18.49 -3.20
N PRO A 200 -12.03 -18.33 -3.48
CA PRO A 200 -13.01 -18.29 -2.40
C PRO A 200 -13.14 -19.69 -1.79
N LEU A 201 -13.21 -19.76 -0.46
CA LEU A 201 -13.43 -21.00 0.27
C LEU A 201 -14.30 -20.70 1.50
N GLU A 202 -15.25 -21.59 1.80
CA GLU A 202 -16.09 -21.45 2.99
C GLU A 202 -15.19 -21.35 4.24
N SER A 203 -15.51 -20.45 5.17
CA SER A 203 -14.67 -20.16 6.33
C SER A 203 -14.47 -21.40 7.21
N THR A 204 -15.47 -22.28 7.31
CA THR A 204 -15.34 -23.52 8.07
C THR A 204 -14.41 -24.52 7.37
N GLU A 205 -14.54 -24.67 6.06
CA GLU A 205 -13.68 -25.51 5.22
C GLU A 205 -12.24 -25.01 5.19
N ASN A 206 -12.05 -23.69 5.10
CA ASN A 206 -10.73 -23.06 5.15
C ASN A 206 -10.00 -23.37 6.47
N ARG A 207 -10.71 -23.27 7.60
CA ARG A 207 -10.17 -23.67 8.91
C ARG A 207 -9.82 -25.15 8.97
N LYS A 208 -10.66 -26.02 8.41
CA LYS A 208 -10.41 -27.49 8.35
C LYS A 208 -9.25 -27.85 7.42
N LYS A 209 -9.11 -27.14 6.29
CA LYS A 209 -8.01 -27.32 5.32
C LYS A 209 -6.67 -26.99 5.96
N SER A 210 -6.60 -25.95 6.78
CA SER A 210 -5.38 -25.54 7.47
C SER A 210 -4.21 -25.40 6.49
N ASN A 211 -3.08 -26.06 6.76
CA ASN A 211 -1.88 -26.09 5.91
C ASN A 211 -1.82 -27.30 4.95
N LYS A 212 -2.91 -28.06 4.80
CA LYS A 212 -2.93 -29.27 3.99
C LYS A 212 -2.98 -28.93 2.50
N LEU A 213 -2.07 -29.52 1.74
CA LEU A 213 -2.12 -29.49 0.29
C LEU A 213 -3.05 -30.58 -0.22
N LYS A 214 -4.10 -30.18 -0.95
CA LYS A 214 -5.00 -31.10 -1.66
C LYS A 214 -4.71 -31.03 -3.15
N LEU A 215 -3.98 -32.01 -3.69
CA LEU A 215 -3.55 -32.02 -5.10
C LEU A 215 -4.71 -31.91 -6.08
N HIS A 216 -5.83 -32.60 -5.82
CA HIS A 216 -7.02 -32.51 -6.65
C HIS A 216 -7.58 -31.08 -6.71
N TYR A 217 -7.53 -30.29 -5.62
CA TYR A 217 -7.92 -28.87 -5.67
C TYR A 217 -6.98 -28.05 -6.56
N TYR A 218 -5.68 -28.33 -6.50
CA TYR A 218 -4.70 -27.65 -7.33
C TYR A 218 -4.86 -27.97 -8.82
N TYR A 219 -5.03 -29.24 -9.20
CA TYR A 219 -5.26 -29.61 -10.59
C TYR A 219 -6.60 -29.08 -11.12
N ASN A 220 -7.68 -29.17 -10.33
CA ASN A 220 -8.97 -28.56 -10.68
C ASN A 220 -8.83 -27.04 -10.87
N ASN A 221 -7.98 -26.39 -10.06
CA ASN A 221 -7.72 -24.98 -10.21
C ASN A 221 -7.03 -24.62 -11.52
N ILE A 222 -6.07 -25.42 -12.00
CA ILE A 222 -5.44 -25.21 -13.32
C ILE A 222 -6.49 -25.21 -14.42
N VAL A 223 -7.41 -26.18 -14.39
CA VAL A 223 -8.53 -26.26 -15.33
C VAL A 223 -9.43 -25.02 -15.22
N ASN A 224 -9.72 -24.56 -14.01
CA ASN A 224 -10.51 -23.35 -13.79
C ASN A 224 -9.82 -22.08 -14.32
N VAL A 225 -8.51 -21.94 -14.12
CA VAL A 225 -7.73 -20.81 -14.67
C VAL A 225 -7.80 -20.80 -16.19
N TYR A 226 -7.66 -21.97 -16.83
CA TYR A 226 -7.79 -22.10 -18.28
C TYR A 226 -9.20 -21.72 -18.76
N ARG A 227 -10.25 -22.26 -18.13
CA ARG A 227 -11.65 -21.94 -18.48
C ARG A 227 -11.97 -20.46 -18.32
N PHE A 228 -11.52 -19.84 -17.23
CA PHE A 228 -11.73 -18.43 -16.95
C PHE A 228 -11.03 -17.53 -17.98
N ASN A 229 -9.78 -17.84 -18.33
CA ASN A 229 -9.04 -17.13 -19.38
C ASN A 229 -9.72 -17.27 -20.74
N LYS A 230 -10.17 -18.48 -21.10
CA LYS A 230 -10.92 -18.73 -22.33
C LYS A 230 -12.22 -17.94 -22.39
N LEU A 231 -12.97 -17.88 -21.28
CA LEU A 231 -14.22 -17.12 -21.20
C LEU A 231 -14.01 -15.61 -21.41
N ASN A 232 -12.88 -15.08 -20.95
CA ASN A 232 -12.56 -13.66 -21.02
C ASN A 232 -11.69 -13.28 -22.23
N ASN A 233 -11.37 -14.22 -23.12
CA ASN A 233 -10.47 -14.03 -24.27
C ASN A 233 -9.09 -13.47 -23.87
N THR A 234 -8.49 -14.00 -22.80
CA THR A 234 -7.16 -13.60 -22.32
C THR A 234 -6.27 -14.80 -22.06
N ASN A 235 -4.98 -14.56 -21.80
CA ASN A 235 -4.02 -15.59 -21.35
C ASN A 235 -3.29 -15.17 -20.06
N LEU A 236 -3.94 -14.37 -19.21
CA LEU A 236 -3.32 -13.84 -18.00
C LEU A 236 -2.99 -14.98 -17.02
N GLY A 237 -1.81 -14.91 -16.39
CA GLY A 237 -1.39 -15.86 -15.37
C GLY A 237 -0.89 -17.21 -15.87
N TYR A 238 -0.89 -17.48 -17.18
CA TYR A 238 -0.43 -18.76 -17.75
C TYR A 238 1.02 -19.08 -17.36
N GLN A 239 1.91 -18.09 -17.42
CA GLN A 239 3.31 -18.25 -17.01
C GLN A 239 3.42 -18.67 -15.54
N ILE A 240 2.68 -18.01 -14.63
CA ILE A 240 2.71 -18.32 -13.20
C ILE A 240 2.13 -19.71 -12.92
N VAL A 241 1.11 -20.14 -13.67
CA VAL A 241 0.60 -21.52 -13.56
C VAL A 241 1.69 -22.53 -13.92
N ASN A 242 2.41 -22.33 -15.02
CA ASN A 242 3.52 -23.21 -15.41
C ASN A 242 4.67 -23.21 -14.39
N GLU A 243 5.02 -22.05 -13.86
CA GLU A 243 6.02 -21.92 -12.81
C GLU A 243 5.56 -22.63 -11.52
N SER A 244 4.29 -22.49 -11.14
CA SER A 244 3.72 -23.19 -9.98
C SER A 244 3.72 -24.71 -10.15
N LEU A 245 3.49 -25.21 -11.37
CA LEU A 245 3.56 -26.63 -11.70
C LEU A 245 4.98 -27.15 -11.58
N ARG A 246 5.95 -26.42 -12.13
CA ARG A 246 7.38 -26.75 -12.01
C ARG A 246 7.83 -26.74 -10.55
N TRP A 247 7.41 -25.72 -9.80
CA TRP A 247 7.67 -25.60 -8.37
C TRP A 247 7.12 -26.81 -7.61
N LEU A 248 5.86 -27.21 -7.87
CA LEU A 248 5.23 -28.34 -7.23
C LEU A 248 6.00 -29.66 -7.46
N ARG A 249 6.46 -29.89 -8.70
CA ARG A 249 7.26 -31.08 -9.06
C ARG A 249 8.59 -31.13 -8.30
N LEU A 250 9.27 -29.98 -8.20
CA LEU A 250 10.58 -29.89 -7.55
C LEU A 250 10.49 -30.04 -6.03
N GLU A 251 9.58 -29.32 -5.39
CA GLU A 251 9.48 -29.26 -3.92
C GLU A 251 8.83 -30.52 -3.32
N LEU A 252 7.83 -31.11 -3.99
CA LEU A 252 7.14 -32.31 -3.50
C LEU A 252 7.73 -33.62 -4.05
N ARG A 253 8.84 -33.55 -4.80
CA ARG A 253 9.50 -34.70 -5.46
C ARG A 253 8.57 -35.53 -6.36
N TYR A 254 7.46 -34.95 -6.82
CA TYR A 254 6.57 -35.61 -7.78
C TYR A 254 7.28 -35.65 -9.13
N GLY A 255 7.79 -36.83 -9.50
CA GLY A 255 8.54 -37.04 -10.74
C GLY A 255 10.04 -37.27 -10.59
N LYS A 256 10.57 -37.56 -9.39
CA LYS A 256 11.68 -38.52 -9.36
C LYS A 256 11.05 -39.85 -9.79
N ASN A 257 11.31 -40.31 -11.01
CA ASN A 257 11.11 -41.72 -11.31
C ASN A 257 11.74 -42.50 -10.15
N PRO A 258 11.08 -43.53 -9.60
CA PRO A 258 11.77 -44.43 -8.69
C PRO A 258 13.11 -44.77 -9.33
N SER A 259 14.22 -44.61 -8.60
CA SER A 259 15.43 -45.28 -9.01
C SER A 259 15.03 -46.74 -9.17
N TYR A 260 15.38 -47.32 -10.31
CA TYR A 260 15.17 -48.73 -10.58
C TYR A 260 16.13 -49.54 -9.69
N ASP A 261 16.01 -49.40 -8.36
CA ASP A 261 16.61 -50.31 -7.41
C ASP A 261 15.69 -51.52 -7.35
N ASN A 262 16.18 -52.59 -7.96
CA ASN A 262 15.47 -53.82 -8.28
C ASN A 262 15.18 -54.70 -7.05
N THR A 263 14.99 -54.09 -5.88
CA THR A 263 14.88 -54.79 -4.60
C THR A 263 13.90 -54.05 -3.69
N GLU A 264 12.61 -54.06 -4.02
CA GLU A 264 11.51 -54.16 -3.06
C GLU A 264 10.17 -54.12 -3.82
N LYS A 265 9.39 -55.20 -3.68
CA LYS A 265 8.01 -55.27 -4.19
C LYS A 265 7.16 -54.28 -3.40
N VAL A 266 6.87 -53.12 -3.99
CA VAL A 266 5.86 -52.18 -3.46
C VAL A 266 4.54 -52.45 -4.16
N PHE A 267 3.49 -52.64 -3.36
CA PHE A 267 2.11 -52.88 -3.79
C PHE A 267 1.64 -51.82 -4.79
N GLU A 268 1.21 -52.26 -5.98
CA GLU A 268 0.52 -51.44 -6.97
C GLU A 268 -0.81 -50.94 -6.38
N ILE A 269 -0.95 -49.62 -6.27
CA ILE A 269 -2.27 -49.01 -6.17
C ILE A 269 -2.70 -48.72 -7.60
N ASP A 270 -3.60 -49.56 -8.10
CA ASP A 270 -4.29 -49.37 -9.37
C ASP A 270 -4.88 -47.96 -9.45
N ASN A 271 -4.30 -47.14 -10.32
CA ASN A 271 -4.91 -45.88 -10.74
C ASN A 271 -5.46 -46.14 -12.15
N PRO A 272 -6.74 -46.50 -12.31
CA PRO A 272 -7.32 -46.69 -13.62
C PRO A 272 -7.35 -45.33 -14.32
N GLN A 273 -6.43 -45.11 -15.25
CA GLN A 273 -6.61 -44.04 -16.22
C GLN A 273 -7.85 -44.37 -17.04
N PRO A 274 -8.79 -43.43 -17.21
CA PRO A 274 -9.86 -43.62 -18.18
C PRO A 274 -9.23 -43.70 -19.57
N SER A 275 -9.38 -44.86 -20.20
CA SER A 275 -9.09 -45.08 -21.61
C SER A 275 -9.91 -44.09 -22.45
N LEU A 276 -9.23 -43.42 -23.39
CA LEU A 276 -9.88 -42.83 -24.57
C LEU A 276 -10.49 -43.93 -25.43
#